data_AF-A0A948WPF8-F1
#
_entry.id   AF-A0A948WPF8-F1
#
_cell.length_a   1.000
_cell.length_b   1.000
_cell.length_c   1.000
_cell.angle_alpha   90.00
_cell.angle_beta   90.00
_cell.angle_gamma   90.00
#
_symmetry.space_group_name_H-M   'P 1'
#
loop_
_entity.id
_entity.type
_entity.pdbx_description
1 polymer ?
#
loop_
_entity_poly.entity_id
_entity_poly.type
_entity_poly.pdbx_seq_one_letter_code
_entity_poly.pdbx_strand_id
1 'polypeptide(L)'
;MPSRLATPRTITVLAAFLAAAAFLAPAAGAASTPRSGIVAAYTLIVPTSVSKSQLQARAVVPNGVACPKVKKTYTDGRTSTQAMTMRVPGATTGPAFTSLRACQANLPSGLKSASVGAIYVPARLITHTNKIAAFGDVGCRVTTKLVQNCASPADWPMAKIASRIAAEKPDVIFFTGDFLYREANCPAADIAKCGGSPGPAFVPEAGKFPPFTDTDYSWAADALIPMAPAFAAAPILAARGNHESCFRGGNGWMLFFETQLKPDACAPDVAGPDGKTPKTIAPSYAIDLPITDSRKLRVVMVDSNEGSNTKVNSWTPTQRTAYEAADKLAAPKSGREAWLITHRPMFGVDAKTSFDPGELNWTSITQTAAAQGLTGNYNLMLASHIHTAQVGQIPGQPAQLVLGNGGSVPDSFNPEDYPKPAYG
;
A
#
# COMPACT_ATOMS: atom_id res chain seq x y z
N MET A 1 -7.06 5.63 94.36
CA MET A 1 -7.97 5.60 93.19
C MET A 1 -7.64 4.36 92.36
N PRO A 2 -8.38 3.25 92.51
CA PRO A 2 -7.96 1.97 91.97
C PRO A 2 -8.69 1.58 90.67
N SER A 3 -7.87 1.19 89.69
CA SER A 3 -7.98 -0.01 88.85
C SER A 3 -9.31 -0.76 88.84
N ARG A 4 -9.89 -0.91 87.64
CA ARG A 4 -10.81 -2.02 87.33
C ARG A 4 -10.50 -2.64 85.96
N LEU A 5 -10.21 -3.94 86.04
CA LEU A 5 -10.20 -4.90 84.95
C LEU A 5 -11.59 -5.02 84.29
N ALA A 6 -11.62 -5.30 83.00
CA ALA A 6 -12.76 -5.90 82.33
C ALA A 6 -12.30 -7.04 81.40
N THR A 7 -12.93 -8.19 81.62
CA THR A 7 -12.81 -9.51 81.03
C THR A 7 -13.39 -9.61 79.60
N PRO A 8 -13.12 -10.71 78.86
CA PRO A 8 -13.04 -10.70 77.40
C PRO A 8 -14.41 -10.90 76.72
N ARG A 9 -14.57 -10.30 75.54
CA ARG A 9 -15.62 -10.67 74.58
C ARG A 9 -14.98 -11.22 73.32
N THR A 10 -15.39 -12.45 73.01
CA THR A 10 -15.26 -13.23 71.79
C THR A 10 -15.26 -12.37 70.53
N ILE A 11 -14.14 -12.38 69.80
CA ILE A 11 -14.03 -11.80 68.46
C ILE A 11 -14.40 -12.90 67.46
N THR A 12 -15.56 -12.74 66.84
CA THR A 12 -16.01 -13.49 65.69
C THR A 12 -15.06 -13.22 64.52
N VAL A 13 -14.41 -14.26 64.01
CA VAL A 13 -13.56 -14.20 62.82
C VAL A 13 -14.44 -13.94 61.60
N LEU A 14 -14.45 -12.71 61.10
CA LEU A 14 -14.97 -12.38 59.78
C LEU A 14 -13.82 -12.55 58.79
N ALA A 15 -13.85 -13.64 58.02
CA ALA A 15 -12.93 -13.88 56.92
C ALA A 15 -13.15 -12.81 55.84
N ALA A 16 -12.26 -11.83 55.79
CA ALA A 16 -12.19 -10.89 54.67
C ALA A 16 -11.58 -11.63 53.47
N PHE A 17 -12.41 -11.91 52.47
CA PHE A 17 -11.96 -12.32 51.14
C PHE A 17 -11.13 -11.18 50.52
N LEU A 18 -9.80 -11.36 50.46
CA LEU A 18 -8.97 -10.60 49.51
C LEU A 18 -9.38 -11.03 48.10
N ALA A 19 -10.23 -10.23 47.46
CA ALA A 19 -10.36 -10.26 46.01
C ALA A 19 -9.06 -9.72 45.41
N ALA A 20 -8.17 -10.62 45.00
CA ALA A 20 -7.07 -10.28 44.12
C ALA A 20 -7.65 -9.80 42.79
N ALA A 21 -7.71 -8.48 42.61
CA ALA A 21 -7.95 -7.87 41.31
C ALA A 21 -6.73 -8.14 40.44
N ALA A 22 -6.75 -9.27 39.74
CA ALA A 22 -5.84 -9.54 38.64
C ALA A 22 -6.07 -8.45 37.59
N PHE A 23 -5.09 -7.56 37.43
CA PHE A 23 -5.00 -6.66 36.30
C PHE A 23 -4.92 -7.50 35.02
N LEU A 24 -6.07 -7.73 34.40
CA LEU A 24 -6.15 -8.22 33.03
C LEU A 24 -5.66 -7.09 32.13
N ALA A 25 -4.36 -7.11 31.83
CA ALA A 25 -3.83 -6.42 30.67
C ALA A 25 -4.64 -6.88 29.44
N PRO A 26 -5.14 -5.98 28.58
CA PRO A 26 -5.76 -6.39 27.33
C PRO A 26 -4.68 -7.11 26.53
N ALA A 27 -4.86 -8.41 26.32
CA ALA A 27 -4.03 -9.15 25.38
C ALA A 27 -4.09 -8.41 24.04
N ALA A 28 -2.92 -7.96 23.57
CA ALA A 28 -2.72 -7.49 22.21
C ALA A 28 -3.43 -8.48 21.28
N GLY A 29 -4.30 -7.95 20.43
CA GLY A 29 -5.21 -8.73 19.59
C GLY A 29 -4.47 -9.90 18.95
N ALA A 30 -4.89 -11.11 19.30
CA ALA A 30 -4.39 -12.32 18.69
C ALA A 30 -4.64 -12.21 17.19
N ALA A 31 -3.58 -11.94 16.42
CA ALA A 31 -3.58 -12.11 14.98
C ALA A 31 -4.03 -13.55 14.71
N SER A 32 -5.20 -13.71 14.10
CA SER A 32 -5.72 -15.02 13.74
C SER A 32 -4.69 -15.72 12.86
N THR A 33 -4.09 -16.80 13.37
CA THR A 33 -3.21 -17.66 12.58
C THR A 33 -4.00 -18.16 11.37
N PRO A 34 -3.52 -18.00 10.12
CA PRO A 34 -4.31 -18.38 8.96
C PRO A 34 -4.55 -19.89 8.92
N ARG A 35 -5.78 -20.32 9.19
CA ARG A 35 -6.22 -21.73 9.19
C ARG A 35 -6.08 -22.44 7.83
N SER A 36 -5.68 -21.74 6.77
CA SER A 36 -5.65 -22.26 5.38
C SER A 36 -4.32 -22.11 4.64
N GLY A 37 -3.22 -21.73 5.32
CA GLY A 37 -1.93 -21.51 4.65
C GLY A 37 -1.93 -20.37 3.63
N ILE A 38 -2.91 -19.46 3.70
CA ILE A 38 -2.99 -18.25 2.87
C ILE A 38 -2.76 -17.05 3.78
N VAL A 39 -1.72 -16.28 3.51
CA VAL A 39 -1.35 -15.06 4.26
C VAL A 39 -2.27 -13.90 3.90
N ALA A 40 -2.54 -13.72 2.60
CA ALA A 40 -3.44 -12.71 2.09
C ALA A 40 -4.05 -13.16 0.77
N ALA A 41 -5.26 -12.69 0.45
CA ALA A 41 -5.84 -12.82 -0.87
C ALA A 41 -6.62 -11.53 -1.22
N TYR A 42 -6.47 -11.08 -2.46
CA TYR A 42 -7.02 -9.80 -2.94
C TYR A 42 -7.20 -9.83 -4.45
N THR A 43 -7.88 -8.82 -4.99
CA THR A 43 -8.05 -8.66 -6.43
C THR A 43 -7.45 -7.35 -6.88
N LEU A 44 -6.52 -7.43 -7.84
CA LEU A 44 -5.94 -6.28 -8.53
C LEU A 44 -6.75 -5.96 -9.78
N ILE A 45 -6.91 -4.67 -10.04
CA ILE A 45 -7.35 -4.16 -11.33
C ILE A 45 -6.15 -4.13 -12.28
N VAL A 46 -6.31 -4.70 -13.47
CA VAL A 46 -5.26 -4.88 -14.47
C VAL A 46 -5.74 -4.40 -15.84
N PRO A 47 -4.83 -4.09 -16.79
CA PRO A 47 -5.26 -3.76 -18.15
C PRO A 47 -5.94 -4.94 -18.86
N THR A 48 -6.72 -4.63 -19.89
CA THR A 48 -7.40 -5.63 -20.73
C THR A 48 -6.45 -6.57 -21.44
N SER A 49 -5.21 -6.15 -21.68
CA SER A 49 -4.12 -6.99 -22.21
C SER A 49 -3.70 -8.11 -21.25
N VAL A 50 -3.90 -7.92 -19.94
CA VAL A 50 -3.60 -8.93 -18.91
C VAL A 50 -4.82 -9.80 -18.64
N SER A 51 -6.00 -9.19 -18.47
CA SER A 51 -7.26 -9.91 -18.21
C SER A 51 -8.43 -9.22 -18.88
N LYS A 52 -9.27 -9.96 -19.62
CA LYS A 52 -10.45 -9.41 -20.29
C LYS A 52 -11.45 -8.76 -19.32
N SER A 53 -11.57 -9.28 -18.10
CA SER A 53 -12.42 -8.70 -17.05
C SER A 53 -11.77 -7.53 -16.32
N GLN A 54 -10.49 -7.25 -16.62
CA GLN A 54 -9.62 -6.33 -15.88
C GLN A 54 -9.38 -6.71 -14.43
N LEU A 55 -9.68 -7.96 -14.02
CA LEU A 55 -9.43 -8.44 -12.67
C LEU A 55 -8.47 -9.63 -12.64
N GLN A 56 -7.52 -9.57 -11.72
CA GLN A 56 -6.59 -10.65 -11.40
C GLN A 56 -6.60 -10.89 -9.89
N ALA A 57 -6.99 -12.10 -9.48
CA ALA A 57 -6.88 -12.52 -8.09
C ALA A 57 -5.42 -12.82 -7.76
N ARG A 58 -4.98 -12.36 -6.59
CA ARG A 58 -3.70 -12.70 -5.97
C ARG A 58 -3.94 -13.46 -4.68
N ALA A 59 -3.09 -14.43 -4.40
CA ALA A 59 -2.99 -15.09 -3.11
C ALA A 59 -1.52 -15.15 -2.69
N VAL A 60 -1.22 -14.83 -1.44
CA VAL A 60 0.11 -14.99 -0.87
C VAL A 60 0.09 -16.19 0.06
N VAL A 61 1.06 -17.08 -0.10
CA VAL A 61 1.18 -18.33 0.65
C VAL A 61 2.61 -18.50 1.18
N PRO A 62 2.82 -19.25 2.27
CA PRO A 62 4.16 -19.66 2.67
C PRO A 62 4.87 -20.45 1.55
N ASN A 63 6.19 -20.34 1.49
CA ASN A 63 7.00 -21.14 0.59
C ASN A 63 6.81 -22.64 0.87
N GLY A 64 6.81 -23.46 -0.18
CA GLY A 64 6.47 -24.88 -0.11
C GLY A 64 4.97 -25.19 -0.12
N VAL A 65 4.09 -24.19 0.06
CA VAL A 65 2.63 -24.37 -0.10
C VAL A 65 2.26 -24.24 -1.58
N ALA A 66 1.53 -25.22 -2.09
CA ALA A 66 1.04 -25.20 -3.47
C ALA A 66 0.03 -24.06 -3.68
N CYS A 67 0.01 -23.49 -4.88
CA CYS A 67 -0.95 -22.43 -5.20
C CYS A 67 -2.39 -22.92 -5.04
N PRO A 68 -3.24 -22.19 -4.30
CA PRO A 68 -4.64 -22.56 -4.14
C PRO A 68 -5.39 -22.45 -5.47
N LYS A 69 -6.58 -23.05 -5.53
CA LYS A 69 -7.53 -22.82 -6.61
C LYS A 69 -8.43 -21.64 -6.26
N VAL A 70 -8.81 -20.85 -7.26
CA VAL A 70 -9.91 -19.89 -7.15
C VAL A 70 -11.22 -20.62 -7.41
N LYS A 71 -12.14 -20.63 -6.44
CA LYS A 71 -13.53 -21.03 -6.64
C LYS A 71 -14.29 -19.86 -7.23
N LYS A 72 -15.04 -20.11 -8.30
CA LYS A 72 -15.80 -19.12 -9.07
C LYS A 72 -17.27 -19.50 -9.07
N THR A 73 -18.12 -18.54 -8.79
CA THR A 73 -19.58 -18.66 -8.94
C THR A 73 -20.03 -17.58 -9.92
N TYR A 74 -20.69 -18.01 -11.00
CA TYR A 74 -21.18 -17.15 -12.06
C TYR A 74 -22.59 -16.62 -11.73
N THR A 75 -23.01 -15.57 -12.43
CA THR A 75 -24.35 -14.98 -12.26
C THR A 75 -25.48 -15.93 -12.67
N ASP A 76 -25.20 -16.90 -13.55
CA ASP A 76 -26.10 -17.98 -13.95
C ASP A 76 -26.21 -19.14 -12.92
N GLY A 77 -25.50 -19.03 -11.79
CA GLY A 77 -25.46 -20.05 -10.73
C GLY A 77 -24.41 -21.15 -10.94
N ARG A 78 -23.76 -21.23 -12.11
CA ARG A 78 -22.70 -22.21 -12.36
C ARG A 78 -21.51 -21.98 -11.44
N THR A 79 -20.88 -23.06 -11.00
CA THR A 79 -19.64 -23.01 -10.23
C THR A 79 -18.50 -23.72 -10.94
N SER A 80 -17.29 -23.17 -10.87
CA SER A 80 -16.09 -23.85 -11.33
C SER A 80 -14.87 -23.47 -10.50
N THR A 81 -13.78 -24.20 -10.68
CA THR A 81 -12.49 -23.87 -10.04
C THR A 81 -11.43 -23.60 -11.09
N GLN A 82 -10.46 -22.74 -10.77
CA GLN A 82 -9.32 -22.44 -11.62
C GLN A 82 -8.04 -22.54 -10.80
N ALA A 83 -7.04 -23.27 -11.29
CA ALA A 83 -5.72 -23.28 -10.68
C ALA A 83 -5.08 -21.88 -10.78
N MET A 84 -4.43 -21.44 -9.70
CA MET A 84 -3.59 -20.25 -9.74
C MET A 84 -2.16 -20.62 -10.16
N THR A 85 -1.52 -19.73 -10.89
CA THR A 85 -0.11 -19.86 -11.29
C THR A 85 0.79 -19.22 -10.25
N MET A 86 1.86 -19.91 -9.85
CA MET A 86 2.85 -19.36 -8.93
C MET A 86 3.66 -18.26 -9.60
N ARG A 87 3.83 -17.15 -8.89
CA ARG A 87 4.84 -16.12 -9.13
C ARG A 87 6.02 -16.42 -8.23
N VAL A 88 7.18 -16.52 -8.83
CA VAL A 88 8.44 -16.83 -8.15
C VAL A 88 9.26 -15.53 -8.10
N PRO A 89 9.83 -15.15 -6.95
CA PRO A 89 10.74 -14.02 -6.89
C PRO A 89 11.97 -14.25 -7.78
N GLY A 90 12.66 -13.18 -8.14
CA GLY A 90 13.92 -13.30 -8.89
C GLY A 90 14.95 -14.14 -8.14
N ALA A 91 15.67 -15.01 -8.85
CA ALA A 91 16.63 -15.93 -8.25
C ALA A 91 17.76 -15.22 -7.46
N THR A 92 18.10 -13.99 -7.85
CA THR A 92 19.15 -13.17 -7.23
C THR A 92 18.69 -12.37 -6.01
N THR A 93 17.43 -12.51 -5.60
CA THR A 93 16.91 -11.90 -4.36
C THR A 93 17.35 -12.66 -3.10
N GLY A 94 17.86 -13.89 -3.26
CA GLY A 94 18.48 -14.66 -2.18
C GLY A 94 17.56 -14.88 -0.97
N PRO A 95 18.08 -14.80 0.27
CA PRO A 95 17.31 -15.12 1.48
C PRO A 95 16.11 -14.18 1.72
N ALA A 96 16.10 -13.00 1.11
CA ALA A 96 15.10 -11.95 1.28
C ALA A 96 13.66 -12.38 0.93
N PHE A 97 13.51 -13.33 0.01
CA PHE A 97 12.23 -13.79 -0.53
C PHE A 97 12.09 -15.32 -0.50
N THR A 98 12.54 -15.94 0.60
CA THR A 98 12.51 -17.40 0.78
C THR A 98 11.28 -17.92 1.52
N SER A 99 10.51 -17.04 2.17
CA SER A 99 9.46 -17.40 3.11
C SER A 99 8.07 -17.35 2.51
N LEU A 100 7.81 -16.45 1.54
CA LEU A 100 6.52 -16.29 0.89
C LEU A 100 6.59 -16.50 -0.63
N ARG A 101 5.47 -16.90 -1.20
CA ARG A 101 5.20 -16.96 -2.65
C ARG A 101 3.90 -16.24 -2.94
N ALA A 102 3.77 -15.72 -4.15
CA ALA A 102 2.50 -15.20 -4.65
C ALA A 102 1.94 -16.14 -5.70
N CYS A 103 0.62 -16.22 -5.80
CA CYS A 103 -0.12 -16.99 -6.78
C CYS A 103 -1.09 -16.05 -7.48
N GLN A 104 -1.35 -16.28 -8.77
CA GLN A 104 -2.24 -15.43 -9.56
C GLN A 104 -3.24 -16.21 -10.40
N ALA A 105 -4.41 -15.62 -10.62
CA ALA A 105 -5.35 -16.08 -11.64
C ALA A 105 -6.14 -14.91 -12.21
N ASN A 106 -6.17 -14.80 -13.54
CA ASN A 106 -7.07 -13.89 -14.22
C ASN A 106 -8.51 -14.36 -14.02
N LEU A 107 -9.36 -13.47 -13.51
CA LEU A 107 -10.78 -13.78 -13.30
C LEU A 107 -11.55 -13.58 -14.60
N PRO A 108 -12.47 -14.48 -14.98
CA PRO A 108 -13.35 -14.24 -16.13
C PRO A 108 -14.44 -13.21 -15.79
N SER A 109 -15.10 -12.67 -16.82
CA SER A 109 -16.31 -11.85 -16.65
C SER A 109 -17.52 -12.71 -16.22
N GLY A 110 -18.58 -12.07 -15.74
CA GLY A 110 -19.84 -12.73 -15.37
C GLY A 110 -19.81 -13.44 -14.01
N LEU A 111 -18.85 -13.12 -13.15
CA LEU A 111 -18.78 -13.68 -11.80
C LEU A 111 -19.72 -12.94 -10.83
N LYS A 112 -20.46 -13.73 -10.05
CA LYS A 112 -21.18 -13.26 -8.86
C LYS A 112 -20.25 -13.19 -7.66
N SER A 113 -19.37 -14.18 -7.49
CA SER A 113 -18.40 -14.23 -6.39
C SER A 113 -17.18 -15.08 -6.75
N ALA A 114 -16.07 -14.84 -6.07
CA ALA A 114 -14.86 -15.62 -6.14
C ALA A 114 -14.27 -15.80 -4.73
N SER A 115 -13.62 -16.94 -4.48
CA SER A 115 -12.88 -17.17 -3.25
C SER A 115 -11.58 -17.93 -3.49
N VAL A 116 -10.58 -17.66 -2.65
CA VAL A 116 -9.33 -18.40 -2.58
C VAL A 116 -9.29 -19.08 -1.22
N GLY A 117 -9.42 -20.41 -1.20
CA GLY A 117 -9.72 -21.12 0.03
C GLY A 117 -11.02 -20.59 0.65
N ALA A 118 -10.96 -20.17 1.91
CA ALA A 118 -12.08 -19.57 2.65
C ALA A 118 -12.17 -18.04 2.50
N ILE A 119 -11.21 -17.39 1.83
CA ILE A 119 -11.17 -15.93 1.70
C ILE A 119 -11.94 -15.52 0.45
N TYR A 120 -13.01 -14.74 0.61
CA TYR A 120 -13.68 -14.08 -0.51
C TYR A 120 -12.80 -12.98 -1.07
N VAL A 121 -12.70 -12.93 -2.40
CA VAL A 121 -11.99 -11.86 -3.11
C VAL A 121 -12.96 -11.13 -4.04
N PRO A 122 -12.78 -9.82 -4.25
CA PRO A 122 -13.62 -9.06 -5.17
C PRO A 122 -13.64 -9.68 -6.57
N ALA A 123 -14.82 -10.02 -7.08
CA ALA A 123 -14.96 -10.88 -8.27
C ALA A 123 -15.40 -10.15 -9.54
N ARG A 124 -15.83 -8.88 -9.42
CA ARG A 124 -16.31 -8.05 -10.52
C ARG A 124 -16.02 -6.58 -10.23
N LEU A 125 -15.80 -5.81 -11.30
CA LEU A 125 -15.95 -4.36 -11.24
C LEU A 125 -17.44 -4.04 -11.15
N ILE A 126 -17.80 -3.01 -10.38
CA ILE A 126 -19.19 -2.60 -10.21
C ILE A 126 -19.69 -1.95 -11.51
N THR A 127 -20.96 -2.16 -11.85
CA THR A 127 -21.60 -1.60 -13.06
C THR A 127 -22.08 -0.16 -12.88
N HIS A 128 -21.96 0.37 -11.67
CA HIS A 128 -22.29 1.75 -11.28
C HIS A 128 -21.46 2.12 -10.05
N THR A 129 -20.50 3.03 -10.23
CA THR A 129 -19.51 3.39 -9.20
C THR A 129 -20.00 4.61 -8.42
N ASN A 130 -20.27 4.41 -7.13
CA ASN A 130 -20.74 5.43 -6.21
C ASN A 130 -19.63 5.89 -5.26
N LYS A 131 -18.76 4.97 -4.81
CA LYS A 131 -17.78 5.25 -3.77
C LYS A 131 -16.40 4.72 -4.13
N ILE A 132 -15.44 5.63 -4.13
CA ILE A 132 -14.01 5.36 -4.34
C ILE A 132 -13.30 5.62 -3.02
N ALA A 133 -12.50 4.65 -2.55
CA ALA A 133 -11.54 4.90 -1.48
C ALA A 133 -10.17 5.19 -2.11
N ALA A 134 -9.51 6.27 -1.71
CA ALA A 134 -8.21 6.69 -2.25
C ALA A 134 -7.22 7.02 -1.13
N PHE A 135 -6.00 6.46 -1.18
CA PHE A 135 -4.95 6.65 -0.18
C PHE A 135 -3.60 6.10 -0.68
N GLY A 136 -2.49 6.55 -0.08
CA GLY A 136 -1.14 6.00 -0.30
C GLY A 136 -0.22 6.29 0.88
N ASP A 137 1.07 5.95 0.76
CA ASP A 137 2.11 6.21 1.77
C ASP A 137 1.80 5.56 3.14
N VAL A 138 1.54 4.25 3.12
CA VAL A 138 0.91 3.55 4.27
C VAL A 138 1.86 2.76 5.17
N GLY A 139 3.02 2.35 4.68
CA GLY A 139 3.90 1.46 5.44
C GLY A 139 4.52 2.15 6.66
N CYS A 140 5.14 1.35 7.54
CA CYS A 140 5.75 1.88 8.76
C CYS A 140 7.22 2.23 8.55
N ARG A 141 7.62 3.47 8.84
CA ARG A 141 9.01 3.93 8.64
C ARG A 141 9.98 3.24 9.59
N VAL A 142 10.86 2.41 9.03
CA VAL A 142 12.05 1.88 9.71
C VAL A 142 13.27 2.06 8.81
N THR A 143 14.12 3.00 9.19
CA THR A 143 15.39 3.32 8.52
C THR A 143 16.50 3.41 9.56
N THR A 144 17.74 3.61 9.13
CA THR A 144 18.87 3.84 10.05
C THR A 144 18.78 5.19 10.79
N LYS A 145 17.93 6.12 10.34
CA LYS A 145 17.82 7.48 10.91
C LYS A 145 16.52 7.72 11.69
N LEU A 146 15.47 6.99 11.34
CA LEU A 146 14.12 7.21 11.86
C LEU A 146 13.40 5.87 11.99
N VAL A 147 12.84 5.64 13.19
CA VAL A 147 12.02 4.48 13.54
C VAL A 147 10.68 4.97 14.06
N GLN A 148 9.63 4.79 13.26
CA GLN A 148 8.24 4.95 13.66
C GLN A 148 7.84 3.81 14.61
N ASN A 149 6.94 4.10 15.55
CA ASN A 149 6.42 3.09 16.46
C ASN A 149 5.35 2.21 15.78
N CYS A 150 5.79 1.27 14.98
CA CYS A 150 4.94 0.30 14.28
C CYS A 150 4.16 -0.65 15.20
N ALA A 151 4.56 -0.78 16.46
CA ALA A 151 3.81 -1.56 17.45
C ALA A 151 2.57 -0.81 17.98
N SER A 152 2.48 0.50 17.72
CA SER A 152 1.42 1.38 18.23
C SER A 152 0.43 1.71 17.11
N PRO A 153 -0.85 1.32 17.22
CA PRO A 153 -1.88 1.70 16.27
C PRO A 153 -2.24 3.20 16.32
N ALA A 154 -1.72 3.94 17.31
CA ALA A 154 -1.81 5.40 17.34
C ALA A 154 -0.73 6.05 16.46
N ASP A 155 0.48 5.51 16.50
CA ASP A 155 1.62 6.06 15.75
C ASP A 155 1.67 5.53 14.32
N TRP A 156 1.17 4.31 14.07
CA TRP A 156 1.06 3.70 12.75
C TRP A 156 -0.35 3.07 12.56
N PRO A 157 -1.32 3.82 11.99
CA PRO A 157 -2.73 3.45 12.03
C PRO A 157 -3.21 2.58 10.86
N MET A 158 -2.33 1.93 10.07
CA MET A 158 -2.73 1.34 8.80
C MET A 158 -3.84 0.27 8.93
N ALA A 159 -3.76 -0.61 9.94
CA ALA A 159 -4.82 -1.61 10.19
C ALA A 159 -6.18 -0.97 10.53
N LYS A 160 -6.17 0.17 11.23
CA LYS A 160 -7.38 0.95 11.53
C LYS A 160 -7.94 1.59 10.26
N ILE A 161 -7.09 2.17 9.42
CA ILE A 161 -7.47 2.75 8.13
C ILE A 161 -8.08 1.70 7.21
N ALA A 162 -7.43 0.53 7.06
CA ALA A 162 -7.96 -0.59 6.27
C ALA A 162 -9.35 -1.03 6.74
N SER A 163 -9.55 -1.12 8.05
CA SER A 163 -10.86 -1.47 8.63
C SER A 163 -11.93 -0.40 8.36
N ARG A 164 -11.56 0.88 8.39
CA ARG A 164 -12.46 1.99 8.05
C ARG A 164 -12.83 1.97 6.56
N ILE A 165 -11.86 1.76 5.68
CA ILE A 165 -12.11 1.59 4.24
C ILE A 165 -13.09 0.45 4.01
N ALA A 166 -12.89 -0.70 4.66
CA ALA A 166 -13.80 -1.84 4.52
C ALA A 166 -15.23 -1.52 5.01
N ALA A 167 -15.35 -0.79 6.12
CA ALA A 167 -16.64 -0.39 6.67
C ALA A 167 -17.41 0.57 5.74
N GLU A 168 -16.69 1.39 4.96
CA GLU A 168 -17.28 2.28 3.96
C GLU A 168 -17.84 1.54 2.74
N LYS A 169 -17.45 0.28 2.51
CA LYS A 169 -17.87 -0.55 1.37
C LYS A 169 -17.66 0.16 0.02
N PRO A 170 -16.43 0.58 -0.31
CA PRO A 170 -16.15 1.20 -1.60
C PRO A 170 -16.41 0.22 -2.74
N ASP A 171 -16.69 0.77 -3.92
CA ASP A 171 -16.81 0.00 -5.16
C ASP A 171 -15.44 -0.34 -5.75
N VAL A 172 -14.44 0.51 -5.46
CA VAL A 172 -13.05 0.39 -5.91
C VAL A 172 -12.11 1.10 -4.93
N ILE A 173 -10.90 0.57 -4.80
CA ILE A 173 -9.81 1.19 -4.04
C ILE A 173 -8.75 1.70 -5.01
N PHE A 174 -8.38 2.97 -4.90
CA PHE A 174 -7.21 3.56 -5.53
C PHE A 174 -6.09 3.64 -4.50
N PHE A 175 -5.03 2.88 -4.73
CA PHE A 175 -3.82 2.96 -3.92
C PHE A 175 -2.74 3.73 -4.68
N THR A 176 -2.28 4.85 -4.13
CA THR A 176 -1.41 5.82 -4.81
C THR A 176 0.09 5.59 -4.59
N GLY A 177 0.50 4.36 -4.21
CA GLY A 177 1.90 3.98 -4.09
C GLY A 177 2.47 4.11 -2.67
N ASP A 178 3.69 3.59 -2.51
CA ASP A 178 4.42 3.48 -1.25
C ASP A 178 3.70 2.60 -0.20
N PHE A 179 3.76 1.29 -0.45
CA PHE A 179 3.32 0.26 0.50
C PHE A 179 4.36 0.02 1.59
N LEU A 180 5.65 0.06 1.24
CA LEU A 180 6.74 -0.43 2.08
C LEU A 180 7.60 0.71 2.64
N TYR A 181 7.80 0.76 3.96
CA TYR A 181 8.68 1.75 4.60
C TYR A 181 9.70 1.14 5.57
N ARG A 182 9.69 -0.19 5.74
CA ARG A 182 10.71 -0.94 6.47
C ARG A 182 11.90 -1.28 5.60
N GLU A 183 12.85 -0.35 5.53
CA GLU A 183 13.99 -0.40 4.61
C GLU A 183 15.33 -0.67 5.30
N ALA A 184 15.34 -0.81 6.62
CA ALA A 184 16.54 -1.10 7.38
C ALA A 184 16.25 -2.06 8.54
N ASN A 185 17.32 -2.67 9.06
CA ASN A 185 17.25 -3.41 10.30
C ASN A 185 16.74 -2.52 11.42
N CYS A 186 15.84 -3.08 12.24
CA CYS A 186 15.38 -2.38 13.42
C CYS A 186 16.56 -2.19 14.39
N PRO A 187 16.88 -0.95 14.79
CA PRO A 187 17.92 -0.71 15.78
C PRO A 187 17.62 -1.45 17.08
N ALA A 188 18.63 -2.04 17.72
CA ALA A 188 18.44 -2.79 18.96
C ALA A 188 17.78 -1.95 20.07
N ALA A 189 18.10 -0.65 20.12
CA ALA A 189 17.51 0.31 21.05
C ALA A 189 16.00 0.57 20.82
N ASP A 190 15.50 0.33 19.60
CA ASP A 190 14.11 0.60 19.21
C ASP A 190 13.34 -0.69 18.88
N ILE A 191 13.84 -1.87 19.25
CA ILE A 191 13.24 -3.16 18.85
C ILE A 191 11.76 -3.29 19.24
N ALA A 192 11.38 -2.71 20.39
CA ALA A 192 9.99 -2.67 20.86
C ALA A 192 9.07 -1.87 19.94
N LYS A 193 9.58 -0.84 19.25
CA LYS A 193 8.81 0.01 18.33
C LYS A 193 8.52 -0.69 17.00
N CYS A 194 9.38 -1.60 16.56
CA CYS A 194 9.28 -2.18 15.22
C CYS A 194 8.13 -3.20 15.05
N GLY A 195 7.38 -3.54 16.10
CA GLY A 195 6.18 -4.37 15.96
C GLY A 195 6.45 -5.81 15.48
N GLY A 196 7.60 -6.37 15.85
CA GLY A 196 7.95 -7.76 15.57
C GLY A 196 8.40 -8.07 14.14
N SER A 197 8.49 -7.08 13.25
CA SER A 197 9.04 -7.27 11.91
C SER A 197 10.58 -7.33 12.00
N PRO A 198 11.23 -8.44 11.60
CA PRO A 198 12.65 -8.39 11.32
C PRO A 198 12.82 -7.44 10.12
N GLY A 199 13.75 -6.49 10.23
CA GLY A 199 14.15 -5.71 9.05
C GLY A 199 14.78 -6.63 7.99
N PRO A 200 15.35 -6.08 6.90
CA PRO A 200 16.19 -6.82 5.97
C PRO A 200 17.32 -7.54 6.71
N ALA A 201 17.04 -8.75 7.22
CA ALA A 201 17.93 -9.59 7.99
C ALA A 201 18.99 -10.13 7.02
N PHE A 202 19.95 -9.29 6.70
CA PHE A 202 21.14 -9.67 5.98
C PHE A 202 22.30 -9.56 6.95
N VAL A 203 22.77 -10.72 7.39
CA VAL A 203 24.17 -10.86 7.77
C VAL A 203 24.90 -10.96 6.43
N PRO A 204 25.66 -9.95 6.01
CA PRO A 204 26.37 -10.03 4.74
C PRO A 204 27.33 -11.22 4.78
N GLU A 205 27.42 -11.93 3.66
CA GLU A 205 28.69 -12.55 3.31
C GLU A 205 29.70 -11.40 3.26
N ALA A 206 30.60 -11.34 4.26
CA ALA A 206 31.67 -10.36 4.42
C ALA A 206 31.40 -8.96 3.79
N GLY A 207 30.51 -8.17 4.40
CA GLY A 207 30.40 -6.73 4.13
C GLY A 207 29.64 -6.27 2.88
N LYS A 208 28.93 -7.14 2.14
CA LYS A 208 28.10 -6.72 1.00
C LYS A 208 26.60 -6.69 1.35
N PHE A 209 26.02 -5.50 1.41
CA PHE A 209 24.56 -5.34 1.45
C PHE A 209 23.96 -5.73 0.09
N PRO A 210 22.79 -6.40 0.04
CA PRO A 210 22.08 -6.50 -1.21
C PRO A 210 21.76 -5.08 -1.73
N PRO A 211 21.69 -4.90 -3.05
CA PRO A 211 21.46 -3.59 -3.67
C PRO A 211 20.00 -3.11 -3.55
N PHE A 212 19.23 -3.67 -2.62
CA PHE A 212 17.82 -3.41 -2.36
C PHE A 212 17.51 -3.57 -0.86
N THR A 213 16.35 -3.09 -0.40
CA THR A 213 16.06 -2.94 1.04
C THR A 213 14.88 -3.77 1.57
N ASP A 214 14.21 -4.54 0.71
CA ASP A 214 12.98 -5.26 1.08
C ASP A 214 13.13 -6.77 1.31
N THR A 215 12.14 -7.32 2.01
CA THR A 215 11.97 -8.75 2.24
C THR A 215 10.49 -9.13 2.17
N ASP A 216 10.19 -10.40 1.95
CA ASP A 216 8.82 -10.87 2.02
C ASP A 216 8.15 -10.64 3.40
N TYR A 217 8.93 -10.68 4.49
CA TYR A 217 8.46 -10.34 5.83
C TYR A 217 8.12 -8.86 5.99
N SER A 218 8.92 -7.94 5.42
CA SER A 218 8.63 -6.51 5.52
C SER A 218 7.36 -6.15 4.73
N TRP A 219 7.15 -6.77 3.57
CA TRP A 219 5.90 -6.69 2.81
C TRP A 219 4.70 -7.29 3.54
N ALA A 220 4.90 -8.41 4.24
CA ALA A 220 3.85 -8.99 5.07
C ALA A 220 3.43 -8.07 6.20
N ALA A 221 4.41 -7.46 6.87
CA ALA A 221 4.19 -6.55 7.98
C ALA A 221 3.52 -5.24 7.55
N ASP A 222 4.02 -4.56 6.51
CA ASP A 222 3.54 -3.22 6.13
C ASP A 222 2.27 -3.23 5.28
N ALA A 223 2.07 -4.26 4.45
CA ALA A 223 0.97 -4.30 3.50
C ALA A 223 0.06 -5.50 3.69
N LEU A 224 0.58 -6.74 3.54
CA LEU A 224 -0.30 -7.90 3.35
C LEU A 224 -1.22 -8.19 4.53
N ILE A 225 -0.70 -8.09 5.76
CA ILE A 225 -1.46 -8.33 6.99
C ILE A 225 -2.35 -7.13 7.36
N PRO A 226 -1.82 -5.90 7.52
CA PRO A 226 -2.65 -4.78 7.99
C PRO A 226 -3.72 -4.36 6.98
N MET A 227 -3.52 -4.60 5.69
CA MET A 227 -4.49 -4.23 4.65
C MET A 227 -5.56 -5.29 4.38
N ALA A 228 -5.50 -6.45 5.05
CA ALA A 228 -6.45 -7.55 4.82
C ALA A 228 -7.94 -7.13 4.83
N PRO A 229 -8.41 -6.23 5.71
CA PRO A 229 -9.79 -5.73 5.63
C PRO A 229 -10.10 -4.99 4.32
N ALA A 230 -9.19 -4.11 3.86
CA ALA A 230 -9.36 -3.36 2.62
C ALA A 230 -9.30 -4.29 1.38
N PHE A 231 -8.41 -5.29 1.41
CA PHE A 231 -8.27 -6.31 0.37
C PHE A 231 -9.55 -7.11 0.11
N ALA A 232 -10.33 -7.35 1.16
CA ALA A 232 -11.62 -8.04 1.05
C ALA A 232 -12.74 -7.11 0.56
N ALA A 233 -12.59 -5.79 0.68
CA ALA A 233 -13.67 -4.83 0.47
C ALA A 233 -13.95 -4.54 -1.01
N ALA A 234 -12.92 -4.29 -1.81
CA ALA A 234 -13.07 -3.90 -3.21
C ALA A 234 -11.82 -4.21 -4.05
N PRO A 235 -11.93 -4.30 -5.39
CA PRO A 235 -10.76 -4.42 -6.25
C PRO A 235 -9.83 -3.22 -6.11
N ILE A 236 -8.52 -3.46 -6.19
CA ILE A 236 -7.48 -2.45 -5.96
C ILE A 236 -6.82 -2.07 -7.27
N LEU A 237 -6.85 -0.78 -7.58
CA LEU A 237 -6.02 -0.16 -8.61
C LEU A 237 -4.79 0.43 -7.92
N ALA A 238 -3.63 -0.22 -8.07
CA ALA A 238 -2.41 0.16 -7.37
C ALA A 238 -1.42 0.87 -8.30
N ALA A 239 -1.01 2.08 -7.91
CA ALA A 239 0.17 2.75 -8.44
C ALA A 239 1.42 2.29 -7.69
N ARG A 240 2.57 2.36 -8.37
CA ARG A 240 3.89 2.06 -7.81
C ARG A 240 4.56 3.37 -7.38
N GLY A 241 5.07 3.43 -6.15
CA GLY A 241 5.78 4.58 -5.65
C GLY A 241 7.30 4.40 -5.60
N ASN A 242 8.03 5.44 -5.19
CA ASN A 242 9.49 5.37 -5.15
C ASN A 242 10.00 4.47 -4.03
N HIS A 243 9.21 4.14 -3.02
CA HIS A 243 9.55 3.07 -2.09
C HIS A 243 9.52 1.69 -2.74
N GLU A 244 8.85 1.54 -3.88
CA GLU A 244 8.85 0.35 -4.70
C GLU A 244 9.84 0.40 -5.88
N SER A 245 10.74 1.38 -5.94
CA SER A 245 11.88 1.33 -6.87
C SER A 245 12.72 0.06 -6.64
N CYS A 246 13.36 -0.48 -7.68
CA CYS A 246 14.04 -1.79 -7.55
C CYS A 246 15.20 -1.79 -6.54
N PHE A 247 15.85 -0.65 -6.32
CA PHE A 247 16.89 -0.50 -5.28
C PHE A 247 16.33 -0.37 -3.85
N ARG A 248 15.00 -0.49 -3.69
CA ARG A 248 14.27 -0.39 -2.43
C ARG A 248 13.32 -1.58 -2.29
N GLY A 249 12.01 -1.35 -2.39
CA GLY A 249 10.90 -2.31 -2.31
C GLY A 249 10.50 -3.00 -3.61
N GLY A 250 11.25 -2.82 -4.69
CA GLY A 250 10.77 -3.26 -5.99
C GLY A 250 10.63 -4.78 -6.14
N ASN A 251 11.39 -5.60 -5.42
CA ASN A 251 11.27 -7.05 -5.54
C ASN A 251 9.92 -7.56 -5.04
N GLY A 252 9.47 -7.09 -3.88
CA GLY A 252 8.15 -7.46 -3.37
C GLY A 252 7.02 -6.78 -4.12
N TRP A 253 7.20 -5.57 -4.65
CA TRP A 253 6.23 -4.99 -5.60
C TRP A 253 6.02 -5.92 -6.80
N MET A 254 7.12 -6.33 -7.45
CA MET A 254 7.07 -7.24 -8.59
C MET A 254 6.42 -8.57 -8.22
N LEU A 255 6.66 -9.09 -7.02
CA LEU A 255 6.08 -10.35 -6.59
C LEU A 255 4.56 -10.23 -6.28
N PHE A 256 4.16 -9.23 -5.49
CA PHE A 256 2.85 -9.15 -4.85
C PHE A 256 1.84 -8.27 -5.61
N PHE A 257 2.25 -7.12 -6.15
CA PHE A 257 1.31 -6.10 -6.65
C PHE A 257 1.44 -5.78 -8.14
N GLU A 258 2.58 -6.07 -8.77
CA GLU A 258 2.79 -5.79 -10.19
C GLU A 258 1.82 -6.57 -11.09
N THR A 259 1.30 -5.90 -12.12
CA THR A 259 0.21 -6.39 -12.96
C THR A 259 0.64 -6.69 -14.40
N GLN A 260 1.70 -6.07 -14.89
CA GLN A 260 2.17 -6.11 -16.27
C GLN A 260 3.60 -6.61 -16.42
N LEU A 261 4.49 -6.30 -15.47
CA LEU A 261 5.88 -6.76 -15.49
C LEU A 261 6.03 -8.15 -14.83
N LYS A 262 7.15 -8.81 -15.17
CA LYS A 262 7.50 -10.12 -14.63
C LYS A 262 7.86 -10.02 -13.14
N PRO A 263 7.62 -11.07 -12.33
CA PRO A 263 7.91 -11.06 -10.90
C PRO A 263 9.40 -10.94 -10.56
N ASP A 264 10.30 -11.17 -11.53
CA ASP A 264 11.75 -11.04 -11.41
C ASP A 264 12.30 -9.74 -12.02
N ALA A 265 11.46 -8.81 -12.48
CA ALA A 265 11.90 -7.62 -13.21
C ALA A 265 12.79 -6.65 -12.39
N CYS A 266 12.73 -6.72 -11.06
CA CYS A 266 13.60 -5.94 -10.16
C CYS A 266 14.77 -6.75 -9.59
N ALA A 267 14.89 -8.04 -9.95
CA ALA A 267 15.96 -8.90 -9.46
C ALA A 267 17.31 -8.28 -9.82
N PRO A 268 18.25 -8.15 -8.87
CA PRO A 268 19.56 -7.58 -9.16
C PRO A 268 20.32 -8.39 -10.21
N ASP A 269 21.07 -7.69 -11.06
CA ASP A 269 22.08 -8.32 -11.90
C ASP A 269 23.33 -8.61 -11.04
N VAL A 270 23.65 -9.89 -10.88
CA VAL A 270 24.78 -10.36 -10.06
C VAL A 270 26.11 -10.41 -10.84
N ALA A 271 26.15 -9.97 -12.10
CA ALA A 271 27.38 -9.79 -12.85
C ALA A 271 28.16 -8.54 -12.36
N GLY A 272 28.66 -8.57 -11.12
CA GLY A 272 29.54 -7.53 -10.58
C GLY A 272 29.60 -7.51 -9.05
N PRO A 273 30.66 -6.91 -8.46
CA PRO A 273 30.88 -6.92 -7.01
C PRO A 273 29.82 -6.19 -6.19
N ASP A 274 29.00 -5.32 -6.82
CA ASP A 274 27.99 -4.45 -6.19
C ASP A 274 26.58 -4.59 -6.79
N GLY A 275 26.31 -5.70 -7.50
CA GLY A 275 25.13 -6.00 -8.34
C GLY A 275 24.07 -4.88 -8.48
N LYS A 276 23.84 -4.36 -9.68
CA LYS A 276 22.89 -3.23 -9.85
C LYS A 276 21.46 -3.73 -9.97
N THR A 277 20.53 -3.08 -9.28
CA THR A 277 19.10 -3.28 -9.52
C THR A 277 18.68 -2.58 -10.82
N PRO A 278 17.84 -3.20 -11.66
CA PRO A 278 17.29 -2.57 -12.85
C PRO A 278 16.47 -1.32 -12.52
N LYS A 279 16.34 -0.40 -13.47
CA LYS A 279 15.27 0.62 -13.44
C LYS A 279 14.16 0.17 -14.36
N THR A 280 12.94 0.09 -13.84
CA THR A 280 11.79 -0.44 -14.57
C THR A 280 10.64 0.55 -14.54
N ILE A 281 9.85 0.53 -15.61
CA ILE A 281 8.63 1.33 -15.73
C ILE A 281 7.55 0.45 -16.33
N ALA A 282 6.40 0.33 -15.66
CA ALA A 282 5.26 -0.36 -16.21
C ALA A 282 4.58 0.51 -17.31
N PRO A 283 4.06 -0.11 -18.39
CA PRO A 283 3.31 0.64 -19.40
C PRO A 283 2.10 1.36 -18.81
N SER A 284 1.86 2.59 -19.23
CA SER A 284 0.64 3.33 -18.89
C SER A 284 -0.59 2.58 -19.42
N TYR A 285 -1.63 2.49 -18.59
CA TYR A 285 -2.88 1.83 -18.96
C TYR A 285 -4.07 2.57 -18.39
N ALA A 286 -5.27 2.21 -18.85
CA ALA A 286 -6.50 2.83 -18.37
C ALA A 286 -7.58 1.78 -18.11
N ILE A 287 -8.48 2.12 -17.19
CA ILE A 287 -9.75 1.44 -16.96
C ILE A 287 -10.89 2.44 -17.16
N ASP A 288 -12.09 1.95 -17.44
CA ASP A 288 -13.30 2.78 -17.45
C ASP A 288 -14.24 2.30 -16.33
N LEU A 289 -14.49 3.16 -15.36
CA LEU A 289 -15.47 2.95 -14.30
C LEU A 289 -16.81 3.56 -14.73
N PRO A 290 -17.88 2.76 -14.83
CA PRO A 290 -19.20 3.31 -15.11
C PRO A 290 -19.68 4.11 -13.91
N ILE A 291 -20.12 5.35 -14.14
CA ILE A 291 -20.66 6.22 -13.09
C ILE A 291 -22.18 6.35 -13.24
N THR A 292 -22.66 6.52 -14.45
CA THR A 292 -24.08 6.41 -14.83
C THR A 292 -24.16 5.70 -16.18
N ASP A 293 -25.38 5.47 -16.70
CA ASP A 293 -25.56 4.87 -18.02
C ASP A 293 -24.92 5.70 -19.16
N SER A 294 -24.83 7.02 -18.96
CA SER A 294 -24.29 7.98 -19.93
C SER A 294 -22.92 8.55 -19.55
N ARG A 295 -22.41 8.26 -18.34
CA ARG A 295 -21.16 8.83 -17.82
C ARG A 295 -20.19 7.76 -17.35
N LYS A 296 -18.95 7.84 -17.81
CA LYS A 296 -17.84 6.98 -17.39
C LYS A 296 -16.69 7.81 -16.87
N LEU A 297 -16.04 7.32 -15.82
CA LEU A 297 -14.75 7.82 -15.36
C LEU A 297 -13.66 6.93 -15.93
N ARG A 298 -12.87 7.46 -16.86
CA ARG A 298 -11.60 6.85 -17.25
C ARG A 298 -10.56 7.14 -16.20
N VAL A 299 -9.91 6.10 -15.69
CA VAL A 299 -8.78 6.23 -14.78
C VAL A 299 -7.53 5.80 -15.53
N VAL A 300 -6.58 6.70 -15.70
CA VAL A 300 -5.31 6.47 -16.39
C VAL A 300 -4.19 6.37 -15.36
N MET A 301 -3.43 5.29 -15.44
CA MET A 301 -2.33 4.98 -14.53
C MET A 301 -0.99 5.30 -15.19
N VAL A 302 -0.09 5.96 -14.46
CA VAL A 302 1.31 6.15 -14.86
C VAL A 302 2.21 5.68 -13.73
N ASP A 303 3.12 4.76 -14.05
CA ASP A 303 4.21 4.38 -13.15
C ASP A 303 5.18 5.55 -13.00
N SER A 304 5.37 5.99 -11.76
CA SER A 304 6.18 7.16 -11.39
C SER A 304 7.14 6.84 -10.23
N ASN A 305 7.56 5.57 -10.12
CA ASN A 305 8.47 5.13 -9.07
C ASN A 305 9.84 5.84 -9.11
N GLU A 306 10.36 6.10 -10.31
CA GLU A 306 11.64 6.77 -10.51
C GLU A 306 11.49 8.28 -10.72
N GLY A 307 12.50 9.07 -10.37
CA GLY A 307 12.52 10.52 -10.60
C GLY A 307 13.28 11.26 -9.51
N SER A 308 13.39 12.57 -9.67
CA SER A 308 13.98 13.47 -8.66
C SER A 308 12.96 14.50 -8.21
N ASN A 309 12.99 14.78 -6.90
CA ASN A 309 12.17 15.81 -6.27
C ASN A 309 12.62 17.22 -6.61
N THR A 310 13.90 17.43 -6.93
CA THR A 310 14.51 18.77 -6.92
C THR A 310 15.11 19.19 -8.26
N LYS A 311 15.23 18.28 -9.22
CA LYS A 311 15.80 18.59 -10.54
C LYS A 311 15.27 17.71 -11.65
N VAL A 312 15.33 18.25 -12.87
CA VAL A 312 15.23 17.45 -14.09
C VAL A 312 16.46 16.55 -14.17
N ASN A 313 16.26 15.27 -14.46
CA ASN A 313 17.35 14.30 -14.54
C ASN A 313 17.23 13.44 -15.82
N SER A 314 18.16 12.50 -16.00
CA SER A 314 18.21 11.62 -17.17
C SER A 314 17.03 10.64 -17.29
N TRP A 315 16.19 10.51 -16.26
CA TRP A 315 14.97 9.70 -16.30
C TRP A 315 13.78 10.42 -16.97
N THR A 316 13.85 11.75 -17.08
CA THR A 316 12.77 12.59 -17.64
C THR A 316 12.28 12.11 -19.02
N PRO A 317 13.14 11.75 -20.00
CA PRO A 317 12.67 11.25 -21.29
C PRO A 317 11.89 9.93 -21.18
N THR A 318 12.34 9.00 -20.33
CA THR A 318 11.62 7.74 -20.07
C THR A 318 10.25 8.01 -19.44
N GLN A 319 10.20 8.90 -18.46
CA GLN A 319 8.94 9.29 -17.83
C GLN A 319 8.02 10.01 -18.82
N ARG A 320 8.56 10.83 -19.72
CA ARG A 320 7.78 11.54 -20.74
C ARG A 320 7.08 10.59 -21.68
N THR A 321 7.74 9.53 -22.15
CA THR A 321 7.09 8.50 -22.99
C THR A 321 5.87 7.87 -22.29
N ALA A 322 5.94 7.66 -20.97
CA ALA A 322 4.80 7.15 -20.20
C ALA A 322 3.65 8.16 -20.14
N TYR A 323 3.94 9.45 -19.97
CA TYR A 323 2.90 10.50 -19.98
C TYR A 323 2.32 10.73 -21.38
N GLU A 324 3.10 10.63 -22.46
CA GLU A 324 2.59 10.71 -23.83
C GLU A 324 1.65 9.53 -24.16
N ALA A 325 1.96 8.34 -23.66
CA ALA A 325 1.04 7.20 -23.75
C ALA A 325 -0.24 7.44 -22.93
N ALA A 326 -0.11 8.00 -21.74
CA ALA A 326 -1.23 8.32 -20.87
C ALA A 326 -2.17 9.38 -21.48
N ASP A 327 -1.61 10.45 -22.05
CA ASP A 327 -2.37 11.50 -22.72
C ASP A 327 -3.24 10.94 -23.88
N LYS A 328 -2.67 10.04 -24.69
CA LYS A 328 -3.42 9.32 -25.73
C LYS A 328 -4.58 8.50 -25.15
N LEU A 329 -4.39 7.87 -23.98
CA LEU A 329 -5.46 7.13 -23.30
C LEU A 329 -6.56 8.07 -22.78
N ALA A 330 -6.20 9.29 -22.40
CA ALA A 330 -7.09 10.31 -21.86
C ALA A 330 -7.86 11.12 -22.92
N ALA A 331 -7.53 10.96 -24.21
CA ALA A 331 -8.14 11.69 -25.33
C ALA A 331 -9.66 11.93 -25.13
N PRO A 332 -10.19 13.16 -25.28
CA PRO A 332 -11.56 13.47 -24.90
C PRO A 332 -12.59 12.62 -25.67
N LYS A 333 -13.62 12.16 -24.96
CA LYS A 333 -14.79 11.49 -25.56
C LYS A 333 -16.06 11.94 -24.85
N SER A 334 -17.15 12.08 -25.59
CA SER A 334 -18.46 12.43 -25.03
C SER A 334 -18.86 11.42 -23.94
N GLY A 335 -19.39 11.93 -22.83
CA GLY A 335 -19.79 11.13 -21.67
C GLY A 335 -18.62 10.52 -20.88
N ARG A 336 -17.38 10.98 -21.09
CA ARG A 336 -16.20 10.45 -20.39
C ARG A 336 -15.38 11.53 -19.73
N GLU A 337 -15.24 11.42 -18.41
CA GLU A 337 -14.25 12.13 -17.62
C GLU A 337 -12.96 11.31 -17.55
N ALA A 338 -11.81 11.96 -17.35
CA ALA A 338 -10.53 11.28 -17.20
C ALA A 338 -9.79 11.74 -15.95
N TRP A 339 -9.38 10.80 -15.09
CA TRP A 339 -8.48 11.06 -13.97
C TRP A 339 -7.12 10.43 -14.24
N LEU A 340 -6.05 11.14 -13.88
CA LEU A 340 -4.69 10.61 -13.88
C LEU A 340 -4.31 10.18 -12.47
N ILE A 341 -3.78 8.97 -12.31
CA ILE A 341 -3.21 8.49 -11.06
C ILE A 341 -1.72 8.24 -11.24
N THR A 342 -0.95 8.90 -10.38
CA THR A 342 0.49 8.71 -10.19
C THR A 342 0.77 8.48 -8.71
N HIS A 343 2.00 8.11 -8.37
CA HIS A 343 2.47 8.22 -7.00
C HIS A 343 3.05 9.60 -6.74
N ARG A 344 4.01 10.02 -7.57
CA ARG A 344 4.63 11.33 -7.48
C ARG A 344 3.69 12.42 -8.05
N PRO A 345 3.40 13.51 -7.30
CA PRO A 345 2.54 14.60 -7.77
C PRO A 345 3.27 15.50 -8.78
N MET A 346 2.54 16.26 -9.59
CA MET A 346 3.14 17.26 -10.50
C MET A 346 3.07 18.66 -9.91
N PHE A 347 2.06 18.91 -9.07
CA PHE A 347 1.71 20.17 -8.41
C PHE A 347 1.69 20.03 -6.89
N GLY A 348 2.53 19.15 -6.34
CA GLY A 348 2.68 18.98 -4.90
C GLY A 348 3.80 19.87 -4.35
N VAL A 349 3.63 20.36 -3.13
CA VAL A 349 4.62 21.17 -2.41
C VAL A 349 5.06 20.41 -1.15
N ASP A 350 6.36 20.24 -0.95
CA ASP A 350 6.87 19.61 0.27
C ASP A 350 6.57 20.50 1.48
N ALA A 351 6.02 19.93 2.55
CA ALA A 351 5.85 20.62 3.81
C ALA A 351 7.21 20.69 4.53
N LYS A 352 7.84 21.86 4.58
CA LYS A 352 8.93 22.16 5.53
C LYS A 352 8.39 23.02 6.67
N THR A 353 9.12 23.04 7.79
CA THR A 353 8.81 23.80 9.02
C THR A 353 8.63 25.31 8.85
N SER A 354 8.86 25.84 7.65
CA SER A 354 8.55 27.22 7.29
C SER A 354 7.87 27.20 5.93
N PHE A 355 6.57 27.41 5.89
CA PHE A 355 5.89 27.81 4.66
C PHE A 355 6.38 29.23 4.32
N ASP A 356 7.53 29.33 3.65
CA ASP A 356 7.98 30.57 3.02
C ASP A 356 7.35 30.65 1.62
N PRO A 357 6.42 31.58 1.36
CA PRO A 357 5.81 31.76 0.05
C PRO A 357 6.84 32.11 -1.06
N GLY A 358 8.03 32.60 -0.70
CA GLY A 358 9.15 32.86 -1.61
C GLY A 358 10.00 31.64 -1.94
N GLU A 359 9.91 30.57 -1.15
CA GLU A 359 10.60 29.29 -1.34
C GLU A 359 9.60 28.15 -1.56
N LEU A 360 8.68 28.29 -2.53
CA LEU A 360 7.77 27.21 -2.90
C LEU A 360 8.57 25.95 -3.27
N ASN A 361 8.62 24.98 -2.35
CA ASN A 361 9.33 23.72 -2.50
C ASN A 361 8.50 22.75 -3.34
N TRP A 362 8.21 23.13 -4.58
CA TRP A 362 7.63 22.22 -5.56
C TRP A 362 8.50 20.97 -5.68
N THR A 363 7.87 19.82 -5.55
CA THR A 363 8.56 18.53 -5.58
C THR A 363 8.31 17.81 -6.89
N SER A 364 8.92 16.64 -7.05
CA SER A 364 8.76 15.76 -8.21
C SER A 364 9.02 16.45 -9.56
N ILE A 365 10.07 17.30 -9.61
CA ILE A 365 10.46 18.07 -10.80
C ILE A 365 10.62 17.21 -12.06
N THR A 366 11.07 15.96 -11.94
CA THR A 366 11.12 15.03 -13.08
C THR A 366 9.73 14.78 -13.68
N GLN A 367 8.72 14.54 -12.85
CA GLN A 367 7.34 14.28 -13.27
C GLN A 367 6.69 15.55 -13.83
N THR A 368 6.89 16.69 -13.18
CA THR A 368 6.40 17.99 -13.67
C THR A 368 6.95 18.31 -15.06
N ALA A 369 8.26 18.12 -15.27
CA ALA A 369 8.88 18.32 -16.58
C ALA A 369 8.42 17.29 -17.62
N ALA A 370 8.29 16.02 -17.23
CA ALA A 370 7.87 14.95 -18.13
C ALA A 370 6.40 15.07 -18.57
N ALA A 371 5.52 15.58 -17.71
CA ALA A 371 4.09 15.75 -17.97
C ALA A 371 3.73 17.10 -18.61
N GLN A 372 4.71 17.99 -18.83
CA GLN A 372 4.46 19.33 -19.33
C GLN A 372 3.71 19.30 -20.68
N GLY A 373 2.53 19.93 -20.71
CA GLY A 373 1.65 19.99 -21.88
C GLY A 373 0.85 18.71 -22.16
N LEU A 374 0.90 17.71 -21.27
CA LEU A 374 0.25 16.40 -21.44
C LEU A 374 -0.87 16.15 -20.42
N THR A 375 -1.24 17.15 -19.63
CA THR A 375 -2.25 17.06 -18.57
C THR A 375 -3.61 17.60 -18.97
N GLY A 376 -3.72 18.29 -20.12
CA GLY A 376 -4.92 19.05 -20.50
C GLY A 376 -6.17 18.20 -20.73
N ASN A 377 -6.02 16.88 -20.93
CA ASN A 377 -7.13 15.96 -21.15
C ASN A 377 -7.72 15.38 -19.85
N TYR A 378 -7.15 15.68 -18.69
CA TYR A 378 -7.64 15.18 -17.40
C TYR A 378 -8.54 16.20 -16.71
N ASN A 379 -9.54 15.69 -15.98
CA ASN A 379 -10.41 16.50 -15.12
C ASN A 379 -9.86 16.61 -13.69
N LEU A 380 -9.10 15.60 -13.25
CA LEU A 380 -8.49 15.53 -11.92
C LEU A 380 -7.22 14.67 -11.98
N MET A 381 -6.26 14.98 -11.12
CA MET A 381 -5.06 14.17 -10.91
C MET A 381 -4.99 13.76 -9.45
N LEU A 382 -4.58 12.52 -9.19
CA LEU A 382 -4.47 11.96 -7.86
C LEU A 382 -3.06 11.40 -7.67
N ALA A 383 -2.43 11.76 -6.55
CA ALA A 383 -1.07 11.39 -6.20
C ALA A 383 -0.88 11.26 -4.67
N SER A 384 0.35 10.95 -4.28
CA SER A 384 0.82 10.66 -2.91
C SER A 384 2.24 11.24 -2.73
N HIS A 385 3.19 10.52 -2.14
CA HIS A 385 4.63 10.82 -2.02
C HIS A 385 4.97 11.89 -1.00
N ILE A 386 4.16 12.94 -0.93
CA ILE A 386 4.25 13.97 0.11
C ILE A 386 3.32 13.55 1.23
N HIS A 387 3.86 13.37 2.44
CA HIS A 387 3.16 12.71 3.54
C HIS A 387 2.14 13.62 4.25
N THR A 388 1.21 14.17 3.47
CA THR A 388 0.26 15.21 3.82
C THR A 388 -1.02 15.05 2.97
N ALA A 389 -2.08 15.78 3.31
CA ALA A 389 -3.24 15.94 2.42
C ALA A 389 -3.22 17.34 1.81
N GLN A 390 -3.18 17.45 0.48
CA GLN A 390 -3.14 18.73 -0.23
C GLN A 390 -4.07 18.74 -1.44
N VAL A 391 -4.55 19.94 -1.78
CA VAL A 391 -5.25 20.23 -3.03
C VAL A 391 -4.47 21.31 -3.78
N GLY A 392 -3.88 20.93 -4.91
CA GLY A 392 -3.20 21.84 -5.83
C GLY A 392 -4.16 22.35 -6.90
N GLN A 393 -4.31 23.67 -7.01
CA GLN A 393 -5.03 24.32 -8.10
C GLN A 393 -4.11 25.34 -8.78
N ILE A 394 -3.73 25.07 -10.03
CA ILE A 394 -2.94 25.97 -10.86
C ILE A 394 -3.82 26.43 -12.03
N PRO A 395 -3.95 27.74 -12.28
CA PRO A 395 -4.73 28.23 -13.43
C PRO A 395 -4.32 27.57 -14.75
N GLY A 396 -5.30 27.05 -15.48
CA GLY A 396 -5.08 26.35 -16.76
C GLY A 396 -4.62 24.90 -16.64
N GLN A 397 -4.55 24.34 -15.43
CA GLN A 397 -4.23 22.93 -15.19
C GLN A 397 -5.39 22.20 -14.48
N PRO A 398 -5.50 20.87 -14.62
CA PRO A 398 -6.43 20.10 -13.80
C PRO A 398 -6.07 20.21 -12.31
N ALA A 399 -7.09 20.16 -11.44
CA ALA A 399 -6.86 20.09 -10.01
C ALA A 399 -6.11 18.79 -9.64
N GLN A 400 -5.19 18.88 -8.69
CA GLN A 400 -4.46 17.71 -8.16
C GLN A 400 -4.77 17.50 -6.68
N LEU A 401 -5.16 16.28 -6.33
CA LEU A 401 -5.24 15.81 -4.95
C LEU A 401 -3.94 15.05 -4.61
N VAL A 402 -3.34 15.38 -3.47
CA VAL A 402 -2.19 14.65 -2.89
C VAL A 402 -2.64 14.04 -1.57
N LEU A 403 -2.64 12.71 -1.47
CA LEU A 403 -3.17 11.95 -0.33
C LEU A 403 -2.11 11.02 0.29
N GLY A 404 -0.96 11.58 0.69
CA GLY A 404 0.14 10.81 1.27
C GLY A 404 0.11 10.66 2.79
N ASN A 405 -1.01 10.96 3.42
CA ASN A 405 -1.19 10.85 4.87
C ASN A 405 -1.76 9.49 5.31
N GLY A 406 -1.45 8.40 4.58
CA GLY A 406 -2.06 7.08 4.78
C GLY A 406 -1.50 6.23 5.92
N GLY A 407 -0.41 6.65 6.57
CA GLY A 407 0.06 6.00 7.80
C GLY A 407 1.55 6.15 8.08
N SER A 408 2.38 6.40 7.07
CA SER A 408 3.80 6.67 7.27
C SER A 408 4.01 7.99 8.04
N VAL A 409 5.22 8.18 8.58
CA VAL A 409 5.57 9.38 9.37
C VAL A 409 5.31 10.64 8.54
N PRO A 410 4.44 11.57 8.99
CA PRO A 410 4.14 12.80 8.26
C PRO A 410 5.39 13.66 7.98
N ASP A 411 5.41 14.35 6.84
CA ASP A 411 6.48 15.29 6.48
C ASP A 411 6.39 16.54 7.38
N SER A 412 7.30 16.65 8.37
CA SER A 412 7.43 17.69 9.41
C SER A 412 6.15 18.44 9.80
N PHE A 413 5.59 18.15 10.98
CA PHE A 413 4.48 18.90 11.54
C PHE A 413 4.74 19.24 13.01
N ASN A 414 4.98 20.51 13.29
CA ASN A 414 4.51 21.07 14.55
C ASN A 414 2.98 21.19 14.42
N PRO A 415 2.17 20.52 15.26
CA PRO A 415 0.71 20.57 15.19
C PRO A 415 0.12 21.98 15.30
N GLU A 416 0.89 22.93 15.84
CA GLU A 416 0.49 24.34 15.96
C GLU A 416 0.53 25.12 14.64
N ASP A 417 1.28 24.64 13.63
CA ASP A 417 1.50 25.36 12.37
C ASP A 417 0.44 25.05 11.29
N TYR A 418 -0.46 24.09 11.54
CA TYR A 418 -1.62 23.85 10.69
C TYR A 418 -2.87 24.42 11.37
N PRO A 419 -3.36 25.62 10.98
CA PRO A 419 -4.69 26.02 11.38
C PRO A 419 -5.65 24.95 10.84
N LYS A 420 -6.30 24.21 11.74
CA LYS A 420 -7.43 23.37 11.40
C LYS A 420 -8.42 24.27 10.65
N PRO A 421 -8.68 24.05 9.35
CA PRO A 421 -9.63 24.90 8.64
C PRO A 421 -10.95 24.83 9.39
N ALA A 422 -11.53 25.99 9.72
CA ALA A 422 -12.79 26.04 10.46
C ALA A 422 -13.95 25.38 9.67
N TYR A 423 -13.75 25.11 8.38
CA TYR A 423 -14.67 24.39 7.51
C TYR A 423 -13.91 23.56 6.49
N GLY A 424 -14.38 22.33 6.26
CA GLY A 424 -13.85 21.34 5.32
C GLY A 424 -14.47 19.98 5.57
#